data_AF-A0A927T971-F1
#
_entry.id   AF-A0A927T971-F1
#
_cell.length_a   1.000
_cell.length_b   1.000
_cell.length_c   1.000
_cell.angle_alpha   90.00
_cell.angle_beta   90.00
_cell.angle_gamma   90.00
#
_symmetry.space_group_name_H-M   'P 1'
#
loop_
_entity.id
_entity.type
_entity.pdbx_description
1 polymer ?
#
loop_
_entity_poly.entity_id
_entity_poly.type
_entity_poly.pdbx_seq_one_letter_code
_entity_poly.pdbx_strand_id
1 'polypeptide(L)'
;MHRSYVTEDITVFWDSEKCRHAKMCVSGSPRVFEFGRRPWIKLENGSSREIWETVKKCPSGALDIIYNHDVSIEFDEAGHCSAAFLDGKQIGECDYEDTGDAFNIYHTEVDREHGGKGIAKRLVYRVIEEAERRGRSVIPTCSYAAKIYNS
;
A
#
# COMPACT_ATOMS: atom_id res chain seq x y z
N MET A 1 -8.91 7.60 -1.04
CA MET A 1 -8.22 7.25 0.23
C MET A 1 -7.51 5.93 0.04
N HIS A 2 -6.21 5.92 0.30
CA HIS A 2 -5.34 4.76 0.13
C HIS A 2 -4.94 4.19 1.49
N ARG A 3 -5.06 2.88 1.67
CA ARG A 3 -4.59 2.18 2.87
C ARG A 3 -3.87 0.89 2.51
N SER A 4 -2.82 0.58 3.26
CA SER A 4 -2.16 -0.71 3.25
C SER A 4 -2.36 -1.39 4.61
N TYR A 5 -2.56 -2.70 4.56
CA TYR A 5 -2.70 -3.56 5.75
C TYR A 5 -1.64 -4.64 5.63
N VAL A 6 -0.78 -4.74 6.63
CA VAL A 6 0.46 -5.53 6.56
C VAL A 6 0.42 -6.61 7.64
N THR A 7 0.74 -7.84 7.26
CA THR A 7 1.14 -8.91 8.17
C THR A 7 2.61 -9.26 7.94
N GLU A 8 3.12 -10.34 8.55
CA GLU A 8 4.44 -10.87 8.22
C GLU A 8 4.51 -11.32 6.74
N ASP A 9 3.52 -12.11 6.30
CA ASP A 9 3.55 -12.73 4.96
C ASP A 9 3.10 -11.83 3.81
N ILE A 10 2.06 -11.01 4.03
CA ILE A 10 1.31 -10.34 2.97
C ILE A 10 1.05 -8.87 3.26
N THR A 11 0.83 -8.11 2.18
CA THR A 11 0.27 -6.75 2.24
C THR A 11 -0.99 -6.70 1.39
N VAL A 12 -2.10 -6.24 1.98
CA VAL A 12 -3.34 -5.93 1.28
C VAL A 12 -3.45 -4.42 1.10
N PHE A 13 -3.60 -3.99 -0.14
CA PHE A 13 -3.85 -2.61 -0.49
C PHE A 13 -5.35 -2.38 -0.68
N TRP A 14 -5.81 -1.22 -0.25
CA TRP A 14 -7.17 -0.76 -0.46
C TRP A 14 -7.18 0.68 -0.97
N ASP A 15 -7.91 0.87 -2.07
CA ASP A 15 -8.27 2.16 -2.62
C ASP A 15 -9.79 2.32 -2.54
N SER A 16 -10.23 3.31 -1.75
CA SER A 16 -11.65 3.59 -1.55
C SER A 16 -12.34 4.12 -2.81
N GLU A 17 -11.63 4.87 -3.65
CA GLU A 17 -12.18 5.59 -4.81
C GLU A 17 -12.51 4.63 -5.95
N LYS A 18 -11.80 3.50 -6.03
CA LYS A 18 -12.11 2.40 -6.95
C LYS A 18 -13.23 1.48 -6.49
N CYS A 19 -13.65 1.57 -5.23
CA CYS A 19 -14.55 0.57 -4.67
C CYS A 19 -15.95 0.68 -5.28
N ARG A 20 -16.33 -0.31 -6.10
CA ARG A 20 -17.67 -0.42 -6.68
C ARG A 20 -18.70 -1.10 -5.77
N HIS A 21 -18.33 -1.39 -4.51
CA HIS A 21 -19.18 -2.03 -3.51
C HIS A 21 -19.87 -3.33 -3.98
N ALA A 22 -19.16 -4.15 -4.76
CA ALA A 22 -19.66 -5.43 -5.28
C ALA A 22 -19.85 -6.52 -4.20
N LYS A 23 -19.53 -6.22 -2.94
CA LYS A 23 -19.63 -7.10 -1.75
C LYS A 23 -18.81 -8.41 -1.80
N MET A 24 -18.00 -8.64 -2.82
CA MET A 24 -17.13 -9.83 -2.92
C MET A 24 -16.19 -9.99 -1.73
N CYS A 25 -15.68 -8.89 -1.17
CA CYS A 25 -14.81 -8.90 0.00
C CYS A 25 -15.56 -9.31 1.28
N VAL A 26 -16.60 -8.56 1.65
CA VAL A 26 -17.37 -8.79 2.87
C VAL A 26 -18.11 -10.14 2.86
N SER A 27 -18.51 -10.63 1.69
CA SER A 27 -19.12 -11.96 1.56
C SER A 27 -18.09 -13.09 1.50
N GLY A 28 -16.91 -12.84 0.94
CA GLY A 28 -15.87 -13.84 0.76
C GLY A 28 -15.12 -14.17 2.05
N SER A 29 -14.84 -13.16 2.87
CA SER A 29 -14.23 -13.33 4.20
C SER A 29 -14.76 -12.25 5.17
N PRO A 30 -15.97 -12.44 5.75
CA PRO A 30 -16.61 -11.45 6.61
C PRO A 30 -15.84 -11.18 7.92
N ARG A 31 -14.99 -12.11 8.35
CA ARG A 31 -14.16 -11.93 9.56
C ARG A 31 -13.02 -10.94 9.29
N VAL A 32 -12.46 -10.99 8.08
CA VAL A 32 -11.39 -10.09 7.63
C VAL A 32 -11.97 -8.76 7.17
N PHE A 33 -13.01 -8.77 6.33
CA PHE A 33 -13.61 -7.57 5.73
C PHE A 33 -14.98 -7.29 6.35
N GLU A 34 -15.06 -6.30 7.24
CA GLU A 34 -16.30 -5.98 7.97
C GLU A 34 -16.70 -4.51 7.76
N PHE A 35 -17.78 -4.29 7.01
CA PHE A 35 -18.32 -2.95 6.80
C PHE A 35 -18.91 -2.39 8.11
N GLY A 36 -18.40 -1.22 8.54
CA GLY A 36 -18.82 -0.57 9.79
C GLY A 36 -17.77 -0.63 10.90
N ARG A 37 -16.82 -1.57 10.82
CA ARG A 37 -15.69 -1.66 11.75
C ARG A 37 -14.59 -0.64 11.40
N ARG A 38 -13.79 -0.28 12.40
CA ARG A 38 -12.57 0.55 12.23
C ARG A 38 -11.42 -0.11 13.00
N PRO A 39 -10.36 -0.61 12.32
CA PRO A 39 -10.26 -0.77 10.86
C PRO A 39 -11.26 -1.78 10.31
N TRP A 40 -11.71 -1.58 9.07
CA TRP A 40 -12.68 -2.48 8.42
C TRP A 40 -12.02 -3.77 7.90
N ILE A 41 -10.72 -3.72 7.59
CA ILE A 41 -9.88 -4.86 7.25
C ILE A 41 -9.06 -5.27 8.48
N LYS A 42 -9.18 -6.53 8.88
CA LYS A 42 -8.39 -7.17 9.96
C LYS A 42 -7.82 -8.48 9.46
N LEU A 43 -6.56 -8.43 9.00
CA LEU A 43 -5.91 -9.57 8.37
C LEU A 43 -5.65 -10.71 9.37
N GLU A 44 -5.52 -10.41 10.66
CA GLU A 44 -5.33 -11.37 11.74
C GLU A 44 -6.49 -12.36 11.92
N ASN A 45 -7.65 -12.05 11.35
CA ASN A 45 -8.86 -12.88 11.46
C ASN A 45 -9.00 -13.95 10.36
N GLY A 46 -8.05 -14.05 9.43
CA GLY A 46 -8.10 -14.99 8.31
C GLY A 46 -6.72 -15.51 7.93
N SER A 47 -6.69 -16.59 7.16
CA SER A 47 -5.42 -17.11 6.62
C SER A 47 -4.98 -16.33 5.39
N SER A 48 -3.66 -16.24 5.15
CA SER A 48 -3.09 -15.59 3.96
C SER A 48 -3.73 -16.12 2.67
N ARG A 49 -4.02 -17.43 2.60
CA ARG A 49 -4.70 -18.07 1.47
C ARG A 49 -6.14 -17.57 1.28
N GLU A 50 -6.95 -17.59 2.33
CA GLU A 50 -8.35 -17.12 2.29
C GLU A 50 -8.44 -15.66 1.85
N ILE A 51 -7.57 -14.82 2.42
CA ILE A 51 -7.48 -13.40 2.10
C ILE A 51 -7.13 -13.22 0.62
N TRP A 52 -6.14 -13.98 0.12
CA TRP A 52 -5.73 -13.94 -1.29
C TRP A 52 -6.87 -14.33 -2.23
N GLU A 53 -7.54 -15.45 -1.96
CA GLU A 53 -8.68 -15.92 -2.77
C GLU A 53 -9.84 -14.93 -2.77
N THR A 54 -10.04 -14.19 -1.67
CA THR A 54 -11.08 -13.16 -1.54
C THR A 54 -10.70 -11.88 -2.29
N VAL A 55 -9.49 -11.36 -2.08
CA VAL A 55 -9.01 -10.11 -2.69
C VAL A 55 -8.97 -10.24 -4.23
N LYS A 56 -8.54 -11.38 -4.76
CA LYS A 56 -8.50 -11.63 -6.21
C LYS A 56 -9.86 -11.59 -6.91
N LYS A 57 -10.96 -11.70 -6.16
CA LYS A 57 -12.32 -11.58 -6.71
C LYS A 57 -12.80 -10.12 -6.79
N CYS A 58 -11.99 -9.14 -6.38
CA CYS A 58 -12.34 -7.73 -6.47
C CYS A 58 -12.41 -7.29 -7.95
N PRO A 59 -13.61 -6.97 -8.49
CA PRO A 59 -13.75 -6.70 -9.92
C PRO A 59 -13.23 -5.30 -10.32
N SER A 60 -13.12 -4.37 -9.37
CA SER A 60 -12.67 -3.01 -9.63
C SER A 60 -11.18 -2.80 -9.40
N GLY A 61 -10.47 -3.79 -8.86
CA GLY A 61 -9.07 -3.61 -8.42
C GLY A 61 -8.91 -2.67 -7.22
N ALA A 62 -10.01 -2.33 -6.52
CA ALA A 62 -9.97 -1.56 -5.29
C ALA A 62 -9.22 -2.27 -4.16
N LEU A 63 -9.18 -3.60 -4.21
CA LEU A 63 -8.32 -4.41 -3.36
C LEU A 63 -7.25 -5.06 -4.23
N ASP A 64 -6.03 -5.06 -3.72
CA ASP A 64 -4.90 -5.77 -4.30
C ASP A 64 -4.06 -6.41 -3.18
N ILE A 65 -3.28 -7.43 -3.51
CA ILE A 65 -2.53 -8.21 -2.53
C ILE A 65 -1.18 -8.67 -3.10
N ILE A 66 -0.16 -8.61 -2.27
CA ILE A 66 1.20 -9.11 -2.57
C ILE A 66 1.77 -9.88 -1.38
N TYR A 67 2.79 -10.70 -1.65
CA TYR A 67 3.65 -11.25 -0.61
C TYR A 67 4.74 -10.23 -0.24
N ASN A 68 5.13 -10.21 1.03
CA ASN A 68 6.11 -9.26 1.53
C ASN A 68 7.55 -9.66 1.21
N HIS A 69 7.82 -10.96 1.05
CA HIS A 69 9.16 -11.50 0.79
C HIS A 69 10.21 -11.01 1.80
N ASP A 70 9.84 -10.99 3.08
CA ASP A 70 10.68 -10.54 4.20
C ASP A 70 11.15 -9.07 4.10
N VAL A 71 10.56 -8.29 3.18
CA VAL A 71 10.88 -6.87 3.02
C VAL A 71 10.12 -6.06 4.05
N SER A 72 10.83 -5.27 4.86
CA SER A 72 10.24 -4.23 5.71
C SER A 72 10.21 -2.89 4.98
N ILE A 73 9.24 -2.04 5.33
CA ILE A 73 9.14 -0.66 4.84
C ILE A 73 9.19 0.25 6.04
N GLU A 74 10.08 1.22 6.01
CA GLU A 74 10.25 2.24 7.03
C GLU A 74 9.97 3.61 6.43
N PHE A 75 9.49 4.54 7.25
CA PHE A 75 9.26 5.92 6.83
C PHE A 75 10.25 6.80 7.56
N ASP A 76 11.12 7.45 6.82
CA ASP A 76 12.09 8.40 7.33
C ASP A 76 11.60 9.83 7.08
N GLU A 77 11.04 10.41 8.14
CA GLU A 77 10.57 11.79 8.11
C GLU A 77 11.71 12.80 7.95
N ALA A 78 12.92 12.52 8.45
CA ALA A 78 14.05 13.44 8.33
C ALA A 78 14.67 13.37 6.92
N GLY A 79 14.71 12.17 6.34
CA GLY A 79 15.18 11.91 4.97
C GLY A 79 14.15 12.23 3.89
N HIS A 80 12.90 12.55 4.27
CA HIS A 80 11.79 12.77 3.34
C HIS A 80 11.58 11.59 2.38
N CYS A 81 11.65 10.37 2.90
CA CYS A 81 11.47 9.18 2.10
C CYS A 81 10.78 8.04 2.85
N SER A 82 10.33 7.04 2.10
CA SER A 82 10.15 5.71 2.63
C SER A 82 11.22 4.80 2.05
N ALA A 83 11.73 3.87 2.85
CA ALA A 83 12.81 2.97 2.47
C ALA A 83 12.39 1.51 2.67
N ALA A 84 12.83 0.65 1.77
CA ALA A 84 12.59 -0.79 1.81
C ALA A 84 13.87 -1.51 2.24
N PHE A 85 13.77 -2.43 3.19
CA PHE A 85 14.91 -3.20 3.68
C PHE A 85 14.67 -4.70 3.54
N LEU A 86 15.72 -5.42 3.19
CA LEU A 86 15.79 -6.88 3.20
C LEU A 86 17.09 -7.29 3.90
N ASP A 87 16.99 -8.10 4.95
CA ASP A 87 18.13 -8.51 5.78
C ASP A 87 19.00 -7.33 6.27
N GLY A 88 18.35 -6.19 6.57
CA GLY A 88 19.01 -4.96 7.02
C GLY A 88 19.69 -4.14 5.91
N LYS A 89 19.70 -4.62 4.66
CA LYS A 89 20.17 -3.85 3.50
C LYS A 89 19.01 -3.06 2.90
N GLN A 90 19.20 -1.77 2.65
CA GLN A 90 18.25 -0.97 1.87
C GLN A 90 18.26 -1.45 0.41
N ILE A 91 17.08 -1.71 -0.14
CA ILE A 91 16.87 -2.26 -1.48
C ILE A 91 15.91 -1.44 -2.34
N GLY A 92 15.45 -0.29 -1.83
CA GLY A 92 14.57 0.60 -2.55
C GLY A 92 14.13 1.77 -1.69
N GLU A 93 13.63 2.81 -2.36
CA GLU A 93 13.20 4.04 -1.73
C GLU A 93 12.11 4.73 -2.54
N CYS A 94 11.33 5.57 -1.87
CA CYS A 94 10.40 6.49 -2.47
C CYS A 94 10.54 7.84 -1.77
N ASP A 95 11.05 8.81 -2.51
CA ASP A 95 11.31 10.15 -2.02
C ASP A 95 10.12 11.06 -2.28
N TYR A 96 9.94 11.99 -1.35
CA TYR A 96 8.95 13.03 -1.47
C TYR A 96 9.52 14.39 -1.05
N GLU A 97 8.86 15.44 -1.49
CA GLU A 97 9.07 16.79 -0.98
C GLU A 97 7.84 17.22 -0.19
N ASP A 98 8.02 17.65 1.07
CA ASP A 98 6.96 18.31 1.84
C ASP A 98 6.94 19.79 1.48
N THR A 99 5.92 20.20 0.72
CA THR A 99 5.73 21.60 0.30
C THR A 99 4.99 22.44 1.34
N GLY A 100 4.67 21.87 2.50
CA GLY A 100 3.60 22.36 3.34
C GLY A 100 2.30 21.77 2.85
N ASP A 101 1.69 22.22 1.77
CA ASP A 101 0.31 21.83 1.43
C ASP A 101 0.17 20.42 0.82
N ALA A 102 1.27 19.90 0.27
CA ALA A 102 1.30 18.62 -0.43
C ALA A 102 2.61 17.86 -0.20
N PHE A 103 2.52 16.53 -0.29
CA PHE A 103 3.68 15.67 -0.48
C PHE A 103 3.84 15.42 -1.99
N ASN A 104 4.93 15.94 -2.57
CA ASN A 104 5.26 15.68 -3.97
C ASN A 104 6.16 14.45 -4.08
N ILE A 105 5.62 13.32 -4.55
CA ILE A 105 6.41 12.10 -4.77
C ILE A 105 7.12 12.23 -6.11
N TYR A 106 8.44 12.45 -6.10
CA TYR A 106 9.21 12.74 -7.31
C TYR A 106 10.14 11.60 -7.73
N HIS A 107 10.50 10.68 -6.83
CA HIS A 107 11.33 9.51 -7.13
C HIS A 107 10.78 8.25 -6.48
N THR A 108 10.93 7.13 -7.17
CA THR A 108 10.62 5.80 -6.64
C THR A 108 11.50 4.79 -7.35
N GLU A 109 12.32 4.09 -6.60
CA GLU A 109 13.24 3.11 -7.12
C GLU A 109 13.32 1.87 -6.22
N VAL A 110 13.53 0.73 -6.85
CA VAL A 110 13.82 -0.53 -6.18
C VAL A 110 14.96 -1.18 -6.95
N ASP A 111 15.94 -1.71 -6.22
CA ASP A 111 17.04 -2.49 -6.76
C ASP A 111 16.53 -3.50 -7.77
N ARG A 112 17.17 -3.53 -8.95
CA ARG A 112 16.70 -4.35 -10.09
C ARG A 112 16.58 -5.84 -9.75
N GLU A 113 17.44 -6.34 -8.87
CA GLU A 113 17.44 -7.72 -8.39
C GLU A 113 16.20 -8.06 -7.55
N HIS A 114 15.50 -7.04 -7.05
CA HIS A 114 14.32 -7.16 -6.20
C HIS A 114 13.04 -6.63 -6.89
N GLY A 115 13.12 -6.28 -8.18
CA GLY A 115 11.99 -5.85 -8.99
C GLY A 115 10.88 -6.90 -9.11
N GLY A 116 9.67 -6.44 -9.47
CA GLY A 116 8.52 -7.33 -9.74
C GLY A 116 7.80 -7.91 -8.51
N LYS A 117 8.28 -7.62 -7.30
CA LYS A 117 7.71 -8.13 -6.02
C LYS A 117 6.69 -7.20 -5.36
N GLY A 118 6.32 -6.10 -6.01
CA GLY A 118 5.37 -5.12 -5.46
C GLY A 118 5.96 -4.17 -4.40
N ILE A 119 7.28 -4.20 -4.15
CA ILE A 119 7.98 -3.35 -3.16
C ILE A 119 7.74 -1.86 -3.43
N ALA A 120 7.91 -1.42 -4.69
CA ALA A 120 7.69 -0.03 -5.09
C ALA A 120 6.28 0.47 -4.76
N LYS A 121 5.26 -0.40 -4.90
CA LYS A 121 3.88 -0.05 -4.52
C LYS A 121 3.74 0.16 -3.02
N ARG A 122 4.39 -0.67 -2.18
CA ARG A 122 4.39 -0.50 -0.72
C ARG A 122 5.05 0.81 -0.30
N LEU A 123 6.19 1.15 -0.91
CA LEU A 123 6.88 2.42 -0.70
C LEU A 123 5.96 3.62 -0.99
N VAL A 124 5.37 3.65 -2.18
CA VAL A 124 4.45 4.73 -2.57
C VAL A 124 3.23 4.80 -1.64
N TYR A 125 2.61 3.67 -1.29
CA TYR A 125 1.49 3.66 -0.35
C TYR A 125 1.89 4.22 1.02
N ARG A 126 3.09 3.89 1.52
CA ARG A 126 3.57 4.40 2.81
C ARG A 126 3.62 5.93 2.84
N VAL A 127 4.11 6.56 1.77
CA VAL A 127 4.15 8.03 1.64
C VAL A 127 2.74 8.61 1.51
N ILE A 128 1.86 8.02 0.69
CA ILE A 128 0.48 8.49 0.53
C ILE A 128 -0.27 8.44 1.87
N GLU A 129 -0.17 7.33 2.59
CA GLU A 129 -0.83 7.15 3.88
C GLU A 129 -0.38 8.20 4.90
N GLU A 130 0.91 8.53 4.89
CA GLU A 130 1.47 9.54 5.77
C GLU A 130 1.04 10.96 5.39
N ALA A 131 0.98 11.29 4.10
CA ALA A 131 0.42 12.56 3.62
C ALA A 131 -1.05 12.71 4.06
N GLU A 132 -1.87 11.68 3.83
CA GLU A 132 -3.28 11.66 4.25
C GLU A 132 -3.42 11.77 5.77
N ARG A 133 -2.57 11.10 6.56
CA ARG A 133 -2.56 11.18 8.03
C ARG A 133 -2.28 12.60 8.52
N ARG A 134 -1.44 13.34 7.80
CA ARG A 134 -1.10 14.74 8.08
C ARG A 134 -2.09 15.74 7.47
N GLY A 135 -3.13 15.26 6.78
CA GLY A 135 -4.09 16.13 6.08
C GLY A 135 -3.47 16.88 4.90
N ARG A 136 -2.36 16.36 4.33
CA ARG A 136 -1.73 16.91 3.13
C ARG A 136 -2.26 16.22 1.88
N SER A 137 -2.26 16.97 0.78
CA SER A 137 -2.53 16.40 -0.54
C SER A 137 -1.32 15.64 -1.07
N VAL A 138 -1.49 14.83 -2.12
CA VAL A 138 -0.39 14.11 -2.78
C VAL A 138 -0.29 14.57 -4.23
N ILE A 139 0.92 14.92 -4.66
CA ILE A 139 1.25 15.28 -6.04
C ILE A 139 2.30 14.27 -6.54
N PRO A 140 1.94 13.29 -7.38
CA PRO A 140 2.91 12.31 -7.82
C PRO A 140 3.55 12.73 -9.15
N THR A 141 4.70 13.41 -9.11
CA THR A 141 5.49 13.74 -10.32
C THR A 141 6.30 12.55 -10.85
N CYS A 142 6.68 11.61 -9.97
CA CYS A 142 7.19 10.31 -10.37
C CYS A 142 6.12 9.56 -11.18
N SER A 143 6.46 9.10 -12.38
CA SER A 143 5.53 8.40 -13.27
C SER A 143 4.99 7.09 -12.68
N TYR A 144 5.80 6.36 -11.90
CA TYR A 144 5.36 5.17 -11.20
C TYR A 144 4.37 5.51 -10.08
N ALA A 145 4.71 6.49 -9.24
CA ALA A 145 3.80 6.96 -8.18
C ALA A 145 2.48 7.47 -8.77
N ALA A 146 2.53 8.19 -9.89
CA ALA A 146 1.35 8.69 -10.59
C ALA A 146 0.47 7.54 -11.07
N LYS A 147 1.07 6.46 -11.59
CA LYS A 147 0.34 5.25 -11.95
C LYS A 147 -0.33 4.63 -10.72
N ILE A 148 0.34 4.56 -9.57
CA ILE A 148 -0.27 3.99 -8.37
C ILE A 148 -1.43 4.86 -7.86
N TYR A 149 -1.22 6.17 -7.75
CA TYR A 149 -2.17 7.12 -7.19
C TYR A 149 -3.40 7.37 -8.07
N ASN A 150 -3.21 7.39 -9.40
CA ASN A 150 -4.29 7.66 -10.37
C ASN A 150 -4.88 6.38 -11.00
N SER A 151 -4.41 5.20 -10.61
CA SER A 151 -4.86 3.94 -11.24
C SER A 151 -6.34 3.65 -11.01
#